data_AF-A0A973KQE5-F1
#
_entry.id   AF-A0A973KQE5-F1
#
_cell.length_a   1.000
_cell.length_b   1.000
_cell.length_c   1.000
_cell.angle_alpha   90.00
_cell.angle_beta   90.00
_cell.angle_gamma   90.00
#
_symmetry.space_group_name_H-M   'P 1'
#
loop_
_entity.id
_entity.type
_entity.pdbx_description
1 polymer ?
#
loop_
_entity_poly.entity_id
_entity_poly.type
_entity_poly.pdbx_seq_one_letter_code
_entity_poly.pdbx_strand_id
1 'polypeptide(L)' 'MIRVVVVDDEALVRSGFELILNASDGIQVVATAEG' A
#
# COMPACT_ATOMS: atom_id res chain seq x y z
N MET A 1 -3.56 14.80 -2.42
CA MET A 1 -3.82 13.43 -2.90
C MET A 1 -2.50 12.81 -3.34
N ILE A 2 -1.95 11.92 -2.53
CA ILE A 2 -0.67 11.23 -2.77
C ILE A 2 -1.01 9.81 -3.23
N ARG A 3 -0.42 9.40 -4.36
CA ARG A 3 -0.60 8.06 -4.93
C ARG A 3 0.64 7.23 -4.66
N VAL A 4 0.46 6.07 -4.07
CA VAL A 4 1.56 5.22 -3.59
C VAL A 4 1.44 3.82 -4.18
N VAL A 5 2.58 3.22 -4.51
CA VAL A 5 2.70 1.80 -4.85
C VAL A 5 3.48 1.14 -3.72
N VAL A 6 3.00 -0.02 -3.25
CA VAL A 6 3.68 -0.81 -2.22
C VAL A 6 4.35 -2.00 -2.90
N VAL A 7 5.67 -2.08 -2.80
CA VAL A 7 6.47 -3.18 -3.36
C VAL A 7 7.19 -3.88 -2.22
N ASP A 8 6.89 -5.15 -2.00
CA ASP A 8 7.45 -5.95 -0.92
C ASP A 8 7.35 -7.45 -1.26
N ASP A 9 8.28 -8.27 -0.79
CA ASP A 9 8.30 -9.72 -1.04
C ASP A 9 7.28 -10.47 -0.17
N GLU A 10 6.90 -9.91 0.97
CA GLU A 10 5.97 -10.54 1.91
C GLU A 10 4.52 -10.10 1.69
N ALA A 11 3.62 -11.05 1.47
CA ALA A 11 2.21 -10.77 1.16
C ALA A 11 1.47 -10.13 2.37
N LEU A 12 1.85 -10.51 3.59
CA LEU A 12 1.31 -9.93 4.81
C LEU A 12 1.68 -8.44 4.95
N VAL A 13 2.89 -8.07 4.54
CA VAL A 13 3.36 -6.69 4.59
C VAL A 13 2.58 -5.85 3.59
N ARG A 14 2.46 -6.30 2.33
CA ARG A 14 1.68 -5.57 1.30
C ARG A 14 0.25 -5.30 1.74
N SER A 15 -0.45 -6.33 2.23
CA SER A 15 -1.83 -6.23 2.68
C SER A 15 -2.00 -5.35 3.92
N GLY A 16 -1.06 -5.42 4.87
CA GLY A 16 -1.06 -4.56 6.06
C GLY A 16 -0.86 -3.08 5.71
N PHE A 17 0.11 -2.78 4.85
CA PHE A 17 0.38 -1.42 4.38
C PHE A 17 -0.76 -0.87 3.54
N GLU A 18 -1.35 -1.68 2.67
CA GLU A 18 -2.53 -1.28 1.91
C GLU A 18 -3.69 -0.86 2.82
N LEU A 19 -3.95 -1.62 3.88
CA LEU A 19 -5.00 -1.31 4.86
C LEU A 19 -4.71 0.01 5.60
N ILE A 20 -3.48 0.17 6.13
CA ILE A 20 -3.10 1.33 6.94
C ILE A 20 -3.08 2.61 6.09
N LEU A 21 -2.50 2.54 4.88
CA LEU A 21 -2.33 3.70 4.02
C LEU A 21 -3.66 4.17 3.41
N ASN A 22 -4.56 3.25 3.06
CA ASN A 22 -5.89 3.63 2.57
C ASN A 22 -6.80 4.19 3.68
N ALA A 23 -6.50 3.92 4.97
CA ALA A 23 -7.20 4.55 6.09
C ALA A 23 -6.72 5.99 6.37
N SER A 24 -5.62 6.43 5.77
CA SER A 24 -5.07 7.77 5.94
C SER A 24 -5.69 8.74 4.93
N ASP A 25 -6.26 9.85 5.42
CA ASP A 25 -6.81 10.88 4.56
C ASP A 25 -5.75 11.46 3.61
N GLY A 26 -6.08 11.44 2.32
CA GLY A 26 -5.24 12.02 1.27
C GLY A 26 -4.17 11.08 0.71
N ILE A 27 -4.11 9.82 1.15
CA ILE A 27 -3.28 8.76 0.58
C ILE A 27 -4.16 7.72 -0.10
N GLN A 28 -3.71 7.24 -1.26
CA GLN A 28 -4.34 6.12 -1.95
C GLN A 28 -3.26 5.18 -2.45
N VAL A 29 -3.39 3.90 -2.08
CA VAL A 29 -2.59 2.83 -2.66
C VAL A 29 -3.20 2.48 -4.02
N VAL A 30 -2.41 2.61 -5.08
CA VAL A 30 -2.89 2.40 -6.46
C VAL A 30 -2.46 1.05 -7.04
N ALA A 31 -1.46 0.41 -6.43
CA ALA A 31 -1.02 -0.93 -6.76
C ALA A 31 -0.18 -1.51 -5.61
N THR A 32 -0.19 -2.84 -5.54
CA THR A 32 0.77 -3.63 -4.76
C THR A 32 1.51 -4.56 -5.73
N ALA A 33 2.79 -4.82 -5.47
CA ALA A 33 3.62 -5.71 -6.29
C ALA A 33 4.61 -6.49 -5.43
N GLU A 34 5.00 -7.66 -5.93
CA GLU A 34 6.12 -8.43 -5.35
C GLU A 34 7.44 -7.73 -5.70
N GLY A 35 8.33 -7.63 -4.71
CA GLY A 35 9.68 -7.08 -4.83
C GLY A 35 10.73 -8.09 -5.26
#